data_AF-L8TJR1-F1
#
_entry.id   AF-L8TJR1-F1
#
_cell.length_a   1.000
_cell.length_b   1.000
_cell.length_c   1.000
_cell.angle_alpha   90.00
_cell.angle_beta   90.00
_cell.angle_gamma   90.00
#
_symmetry.space_group_name_H-M   'P 1'
#
loop_
_entity.id
_entity.type
_entity.pdbx_description
1 polymer ?
#
loop_
_entity_poly.entity_id
_entity_poly.type
_entity_poly.pdbx_seq_one_letter_code
_entity_poly.pdbx_strand_id
1 'polypeptide(L)'
;MSLASIYYHFKGKPELFTACVSEVSRRIMNATSSQEPPEKLLQTREAVNLVWTWAEHHREEARLLYVWAVAGPPEAKAVRHRFEEFYVRRARRRMRRVGGSTPLDFAVERLASRTYMSLAMGVAEAWVEGHPLGGTLDQHRIAAALAEVSVRVTGVP
;
A
#
# COMPACT_ATOMS: atom_id res chain seq x y z
N MET A 1 -8.68 30.39 2.73
CA MET A 1 -9.88 29.57 3.01
C MET A 1 -10.36 29.92 4.42
N SER A 2 -11.65 30.20 4.62
CA SER A 2 -12.19 30.44 5.96
C SER A 2 -12.63 29.12 6.62
N LEU A 3 -12.74 29.11 7.94
CA LEU A 3 -13.28 27.96 8.69
C LEU A 3 -14.69 27.60 8.20
N ALA A 4 -15.51 28.61 7.91
CA ALA A 4 -16.86 28.43 7.35
C ALA A 4 -16.85 27.72 6.00
N SER A 5 -15.87 28.01 5.13
CA SER A 5 -15.72 27.31 3.84
C SER A 5 -15.38 25.83 4.01
N ILE A 6 -14.61 25.45 5.04
CA ILE A 6 -14.27 24.04 5.31
C ILE A 6 -15.52 23.30 5.80
N TYR A 7 -16.25 23.89 6.75
CA TYR A 7 -17.47 23.27 7.30
C TYR A 7 -18.65 23.25 6.33
N TYR A 8 -18.61 24.07 5.28
CA TYR A 8 -19.55 23.97 4.16
C TYR A 8 -19.39 22.65 3.39
N HIS A 9 -18.15 22.16 3.24
CA HIS A 9 -17.84 20.92 2.52
C HIS A 9 -17.77 19.68 3.40
N PHE A 10 -17.45 19.84 4.68
CA PHE A 10 -17.30 18.75 5.63
C PHE A 10 -18.05 19.04 6.92
N LYS A 11 -18.93 18.13 7.33
CA LYS A 11 -19.70 18.18 8.58
C LYS A 11 -18.80 18.19 9.82
N GLY A 12 -17.56 17.73 9.70
CA GLY A 12 -16.57 17.85 10.75
C GLY A 12 -15.24 17.17 10.48
N LYS A 13 -14.37 17.19 11.50
CA LYS A 13 -13.03 16.61 11.47
C LYS A 13 -13.01 15.14 11.00
N PRO A 14 -13.92 14.24 11.43
CA PRO A 14 -13.91 12.85 10.96
C PRO A 14 -14.15 12.70 9.45
N GLU A 15 -15.04 13.52 8.88
CA GLU A 15 -15.35 13.49 7.45
C GLU A 15 -14.20 14.08 6.63
N LEU A 16 -13.64 15.22 7.08
CA LEU A 16 -12.44 15.81 6.47
C LEU A 16 -11.27 14.82 6.49
N PHE A 17 -11.02 14.16 7.62
CA PHE A 17 -9.98 13.15 7.74
C PHE A 17 -10.19 11.98 6.77
N THR A 18 -11.42 11.46 6.70
CA THR A 18 -11.77 10.37 5.77
C THR A 18 -11.57 10.78 4.31
N ALA A 19 -11.89 12.03 3.96
CA ALA A 19 -11.65 12.57 2.63
C ALA A 19 -10.15 12.68 2.31
N CYS A 20 -9.33 13.14 3.27
CA CYS A 20 -7.88 13.16 3.10
C CYS A 20 -7.32 11.74 2.88
N VAL A 21 -7.71 10.75 3.69
CA VAL A 21 -7.26 9.35 3.53
C VAL A 21 -7.69 8.79 2.17
N SER A 22 -8.90 9.13 1.70
CA SER A 22 -9.42 8.72 0.39
C SER A 22 -8.59 9.31 -0.75
N GLU A 23 -8.28 10.60 -0.66
CA GLU A 23 -7.49 11.32 -1.65
C GLU A 23 -6.05 10.79 -1.72
N VAL A 24 -5.41 10.60 -0.56
CA VAL A 24 -4.07 10.00 -0.47
C VAL A 24 -4.07 8.61 -1.10
N SER A 25 -5.01 7.76 -0.70
CA SER A 25 -5.16 6.40 -1.26
C SER A 25 -5.28 6.44 -2.78
N ARG A 26 -6.09 7.35 -3.32
CA ARG A 26 -6.27 7.54 -4.76
C ARG A 26 -4.97 7.97 -5.44
N ARG A 27 -4.24 8.94 -4.87
CA ARG A 27 -2.98 9.47 -5.44
C ARG A 27 -1.93 8.38 -5.58
N ILE A 28 -1.67 7.62 -4.53
CA ILE A 28 -0.67 6.55 -4.58
C ILE A 28 -1.09 5.41 -5.51
N MET A 29 -2.37 5.01 -5.54
CA MET A 29 -2.86 3.99 -6.47
C MET A 29 -2.73 4.46 -7.93
N ASN A 30 -3.01 5.73 -8.20
CA ASN A 30 -2.86 6.30 -9.54
C ASN A 30 -1.39 6.40 -9.94
N ALA A 31 -0.52 6.91 -9.06
CA ALA A 31 0.90 7.06 -9.32
C ALA A 31 1.53 5.71 -9.69
N THR A 32 1.26 4.67 -8.90
CA THR A 32 1.81 3.33 -9.11
C THR A 32 1.20 2.61 -10.31
N SER A 33 -0.09 2.83 -10.62
CA SER A 33 -0.76 2.17 -11.75
C SER A 33 -0.49 2.85 -13.09
N SER A 34 -0.24 4.16 -13.10
CA SER A 34 0.05 4.91 -14.34
C SER A 34 1.33 4.45 -15.05
N GLN A 35 2.25 3.86 -14.30
CA GLN A 35 3.53 3.36 -14.79
C GLN A 35 3.44 1.91 -15.29
N GLU A 36 2.25 1.30 -15.25
CA GLU A 36 2.05 -0.06 -15.72
C GLU A 36 1.56 -0.08 -17.15
N PRO A 37 2.22 -0.86 -18.05
CA PRO A 37 1.70 -1.09 -19.37
C PRO A 37 0.26 -1.64 -19.29
N PRO A 38 -0.67 -1.19 -20.15
CA PRO A 38 -2.06 -1.66 -20.12
C PRO A 38 -2.20 -3.19 -20.23
N GLU A 39 -1.26 -3.85 -20.89
CA GLU A 39 -1.27 -5.28 -21.17
C GLU A 39 -0.53 -6.12 -20.12
N LYS A 40 0.26 -5.51 -19.23
CA LYS A 40 1.14 -6.24 -18.31
C LYS A 40 1.39 -5.49 -17.01
N LEU A 41 1.35 -6.23 -15.90
CA LEU A 41 1.78 -5.71 -14.61
C LEU A 41 3.31 -5.61 -14.56
N LEU A 42 3.80 -4.53 -13.94
CA LEU A 42 5.21 -4.42 -13.56
C LEU A 42 5.63 -5.61 -12.69
N GLN A 43 6.90 -5.99 -12.77
CA GLN A 43 7.46 -7.00 -11.87
C GLN A 43 7.30 -6.57 -10.41
N THR A 44 7.28 -7.52 -9.48
CA THR A 44 7.08 -7.18 -8.05
C THR A 44 8.12 -6.18 -7.56
N ARG A 45 9.39 -6.34 -7.94
CA ARG A 45 10.46 -5.41 -7.58
C ARG A 45 10.19 -3.97 -8.05
N GLU A 46 9.78 -3.80 -9.31
CA GLU A 46 9.46 -2.49 -9.89
C GLU A 46 8.26 -1.84 -9.19
N ALA A 47 7.21 -2.63 -8.94
CA ALA A 47 6.00 -2.15 -8.26
C ALA A 47 6.29 -1.70 -6.82
N VAL A 48 7.14 -2.42 -6.10
CA VAL A 48 7.57 -2.07 -4.75
C VAL A 48 8.39 -0.79 -4.78
N ASN A 49 9.36 -0.67 -5.68
CA ASN A 49 10.14 0.56 -5.84
C ASN A 49 9.22 1.78 -6.06
N LEU A 50 8.20 1.68 -6.93
CA LEU A 50 7.28 2.78 -7.19
C LEU A 50 6.51 3.23 -5.94
N VAL A 51 5.99 2.28 -5.16
CA VAL A 51 5.27 2.59 -3.91
C VAL A 51 6.18 3.31 -2.92
N TRP A 52 7.40 2.82 -2.75
CA TRP A 52 8.36 3.38 -1.80
C TRP A 52 8.92 4.73 -2.22
N THR A 53 9.24 4.90 -3.51
CA THR A 53 9.62 6.21 -4.07
C THR A 53 8.48 7.21 -3.91
N TRP A 54 7.22 6.81 -4.13
CA TRP A 54 6.09 7.70 -3.86
C TRP A 54 6.03 8.09 -2.38
N ALA A 55 6.17 7.12 -1.47
CA ALA A 55 6.10 7.35 -0.03
C ALA A 55 7.21 8.28 0.49
N GLU A 56 8.42 8.22 -0.06
CA GLU A 56 9.51 9.15 0.26
C GLU A 56 9.15 10.60 -0.04
N HIS A 57 8.61 10.86 -1.23
CA HIS A 57 8.23 12.21 -1.65
C HIS A 57 6.95 12.72 -0.95
N HIS A 58 6.19 11.82 -0.31
CA HIS A 58 4.88 12.12 0.28
C HIS A 58 4.76 11.57 1.72
N ARG A 59 5.82 11.68 2.54
CA ARG A 59 5.89 11.04 3.87
C ARG A 59 4.74 11.40 4.81
N GLU A 60 4.31 12.65 4.84
CA GLU A 60 3.18 13.10 5.66
C GLU A 60 1.84 12.53 5.15
N GLU A 61 1.67 12.43 3.83
CA GLU A 61 0.51 11.79 3.23
C GLU A 61 0.51 10.28 3.55
N ALA A 62 1.66 9.62 3.44
CA ALA A 62 1.84 8.23 3.81
C ALA A 62 1.47 7.98 5.29
N ARG A 63 1.77 8.92 6.19
CA ARG A 63 1.39 8.84 7.62
C ARG A 63 -0.13 8.82 7.84
N LEU A 64 -0.89 9.58 7.07
CA LEU A 64 -2.36 9.54 7.13
C LEU A 64 -2.89 8.11 6.90
N LEU A 65 -2.30 7.40 5.95
CA LEU A 65 -2.76 6.09 5.51
C LEU A 65 -2.22 4.93 6.36
N TYR A 66 -0.90 4.91 6.60
CA TYR A 66 -0.24 3.79 7.26
C TYR A 66 -0.37 3.83 8.79
N VAL A 67 -0.51 5.03 9.37
CA VAL A 67 -0.53 5.21 10.83
C VAL A 67 -1.92 5.65 11.28
N TRP A 68 -2.38 6.84 10.87
CA TRP A 68 -3.56 7.44 11.48
C TRP A 68 -4.86 6.76 11.10
N ALA A 69 -5.00 6.28 9.86
CA ALA A 69 -6.17 5.54 9.43
C ALA A 69 -6.35 4.18 10.13
N VAL A 70 -5.30 3.62 10.76
CA VAL A 70 -5.38 2.38 11.55
C VAL A 70 -6.29 2.57 12.76
N ALA A 71 -6.15 3.69 13.47
CA ALA A 71 -6.93 4.04 14.65
C ALA A 71 -8.08 5.03 14.35
N GLY A 72 -8.25 5.42 13.08
CA GLY A 72 -9.20 6.45 12.66
C GLY A 72 -10.69 6.05 12.75
N PRO A 73 -11.59 6.96 12.32
CA PRO A 73 -13.02 6.69 12.20
C PRO A 73 -13.32 5.45 11.34
N PRO A 74 -14.48 4.79 11.53
CA PRO A 74 -14.85 3.59 10.77
C PRO A 74 -14.74 3.75 9.25
N GLU A 75 -15.13 4.91 8.72
CA GLU A 75 -15.11 5.20 7.29
C GLU A 75 -13.67 5.30 6.76
N ALA A 76 -12.76 5.93 7.52
CA ALA A 76 -11.34 6.00 7.17
C ALA A 76 -10.67 4.62 7.23
N LYS A 77 -11.02 3.79 8.22
CA LYS A 77 -10.59 2.38 8.29
C LYS A 77 -11.05 1.59 7.06
N ALA A 78 -12.30 1.81 6.62
CA ALA A 78 -12.83 1.17 5.41
C ALA A 78 -12.08 1.62 4.14
N VAL A 79 -11.69 2.89 4.05
CA VAL A 79 -10.84 3.40 2.95
C VAL A 79 -9.47 2.71 2.96
N ARG A 80 -8.81 2.65 4.12
CA ARG A 80 -7.51 1.95 4.27
C ARG A 80 -7.63 0.46 3.89
N HIS A 81 -8.70 -0.20 4.29
CA HIS A 81 -8.93 -1.60 3.92
C HIS A 81 -9.08 -1.78 2.41
N ARG A 82 -9.84 -0.91 1.73
CA ARG A 82 -9.95 -0.93 0.25
C ARG A 82 -8.61 -0.69 -0.45
N PHE A 83 -7.80 0.21 0.09
CA PHE A 83 -6.44 0.44 -0.37
C PHE A 83 -5.58 -0.83 -0.22
N GLU A 84 -5.62 -1.48 0.93
CA GLU A 84 -4.88 -2.73 1.18
C GLU A 84 -5.33 -3.84 0.22
N GLU A 85 -6.64 -4.03 0.06
CA GLU A 85 -7.20 -5.01 -0.86
C GLU A 85 -6.81 -4.75 -2.32
N PHE A 86 -6.69 -3.48 -2.73
CA PHE A 86 -6.20 -3.13 -4.05
C PHE A 86 -4.80 -3.68 -4.29
N TYR A 87 -3.87 -3.45 -3.35
CA TYR A 87 -2.51 -3.97 -3.47
C TYR A 87 -2.43 -5.48 -3.26
N VAL A 88 -3.26 -6.09 -2.41
CA VAL A 88 -3.35 -7.57 -2.30
C VAL A 88 -3.74 -8.19 -3.65
N ARG A 89 -4.77 -7.67 -4.33
CA ARG A 89 -5.18 -8.20 -5.65
C ARG A 89 -4.05 -8.08 -6.67
N ARG A 90 -3.32 -6.98 -6.64
CA ARG A 90 -2.21 -6.69 -7.56
C ARG A 90 -0.97 -7.53 -7.26
N ALA A 91 -0.65 -7.74 -5.99
CA ALA A 91 0.39 -8.68 -5.56
C ALA A 91 0.03 -10.09 -6.00
N ARG A 92 -1.19 -10.56 -5.71
CA ARG A 92 -1.66 -11.89 -6.14
C ARG A 92 -1.51 -12.11 -7.65
N ARG A 93 -1.88 -11.12 -8.48
CA ARG A 93 -1.74 -11.24 -9.94
C ARG A 93 -0.28 -11.41 -10.38
N ARG A 94 0.68 -10.73 -9.72
CA ARG A 94 2.12 -10.88 -9.99
C ARG A 94 2.68 -12.21 -9.52
N MET A 95 2.17 -12.67 -8.38
CA MET A 95 2.61 -13.87 -7.69
C MET A 95 1.96 -15.15 -8.22
N ARG A 96 1.02 -15.02 -9.17
CA ARG A 96 0.29 -16.14 -9.76
C ARG A 96 1.28 -17.06 -10.49
N ARG A 97 1.27 -18.34 -10.12
CA ARG A 97 2.12 -19.35 -10.78
C ARG A 97 1.56 -19.68 -12.16
N VAL A 98 2.44 -19.81 -13.15
CA VAL A 98 2.06 -20.32 -14.48
C VAL A 98 1.69 -21.80 -14.31
N GLY A 99 0.43 -22.15 -14.61
CA GLY A 99 -0.08 -23.52 -14.52
C GLY A 99 -0.83 -23.89 -13.24
N GLY A 100 -0.87 -23.01 -12.22
CA GLY A 100 -1.73 -23.21 -11.04
C GLY A 100 -3.22 -23.06 -11.41
N SER A 101 -3.99 -24.13 -11.28
CA SER A 101 -5.42 -24.15 -11.63
C SER A 101 -6.30 -24.78 -10.56
N THR A 102 -5.71 -25.29 -9.46
CA THR A 102 -6.47 -25.94 -8.40
C THR A 102 -6.99 -24.93 -7.36
N PRO A 103 -8.09 -25.24 -6.65
CA PRO A 103 -8.54 -24.44 -5.50
C PRO A 103 -7.46 -24.23 -4.43
N LEU A 104 -6.59 -25.22 -4.23
CA LEU A 104 -5.47 -25.14 -3.29
C LEU A 104 -4.43 -24.11 -3.75
N ASP A 105 -4.09 -24.08 -5.03
CA ASP A 105 -3.17 -23.07 -5.59
C ASP A 105 -3.71 -21.66 -5.35
N PHE A 106 -5.00 -21.45 -5.60
CA PHE A 106 -5.64 -20.15 -5.36
C PHE A 106 -5.68 -19.75 -3.88
N ALA A 107 -5.78 -20.71 -2.97
CA ALA A 107 -5.72 -20.46 -1.53
C ALA A 107 -4.29 -20.08 -1.10
N VAL A 108 -3.28 -20.79 -1.61
CA VAL A 108 -1.85 -20.49 -1.36
C VAL A 108 -1.47 -19.12 -1.91
N GLU A 109 -1.87 -18.78 -3.14
CA GLU A 109 -1.65 -17.45 -3.72
C GLU A 109 -2.28 -16.33 -2.88
N ARG A 110 -3.50 -16.57 -2.38
CA ARG A 110 -4.21 -15.62 -1.52
C ARG A 110 -3.49 -15.44 -0.19
N LEU A 111 -3.04 -16.53 0.43
CA LEU A 111 -2.27 -16.48 1.66
C LEU A 111 -0.95 -15.72 1.44
N ALA A 112 -0.16 -16.11 0.43
CA ALA A 112 1.12 -15.48 0.10
C ALA A 112 0.97 -13.97 -0.14
N SER A 113 0.02 -13.57 -0.99
CA SER A 113 -0.22 -12.15 -1.30
C SER A 113 -0.70 -11.33 -0.11
N ARG A 114 -1.55 -11.88 0.76
CA ARG A 114 -1.98 -11.20 1.99
C ARG A 114 -0.83 -11.09 3.00
N THR A 115 -0.09 -12.17 3.25
CA THR A 115 1.07 -12.16 4.16
C THR A 115 2.10 -11.14 3.71
N TYR A 116 2.43 -11.13 2.41
CA TYR A 116 3.34 -10.15 1.84
C TYR A 116 2.84 -8.71 2.03
N MET A 117 1.55 -8.46 1.76
CA MET A 117 1.00 -7.12 1.89
C MET A 117 0.95 -6.65 3.35
N SER A 118 0.54 -7.50 4.28
CA SER A 118 0.53 -7.16 5.70
C SER A 118 1.95 -6.83 6.20
N LEU A 119 2.97 -7.56 5.76
CA LEU A 119 4.37 -7.22 6.04
C LEU A 119 4.73 -5.85 5.45
N ALA A 120 4.44 -5.61 4.17
CA ALA A 120 4.77 -4.35 3.50
C ALA A 120 4.10 -3.15 4.18
N MET A 121 2.85 -3.30 4.62
CA MET A 121 2.12 -2.27 5.37
C MET A 121 2.77 -1.99 6.73
N GLY A 122 3.18 -3.03 7.46
CA GLY A 122 3.86 -2.88 8.75
C GLY A 122 5.24 -2.23 8.62
N VAL A 123 5.98 -2.54 7.54
CA VAL A 123 7.26 -1.88 7.24
C VAL A 123 7.04 -0.41 6.88
N ALA A 124 6.00 -0.09 6.12
CA ALA A 124 5.63 1.30 5.79
C ALA A 124 5.28 2.10 7.04
N GLU A 125 4.49 1.54 7.95
CA GLU A 125 4.18 2.14 9.25
C GLU A 125 5.46 2.42 10.07
N ALA A 126 6.32 1.41 10.24
CA ALA A 126 7.56 1.55 10.99
C ALA A 126 8.53 2.58 10.39
N TRP A 127 8.60 2.66 9.06
CA TRP A 127 9.42 3.64 8.35
C TRP A 127 8.89 5.08 8.54
N VAL A 128 7.57 5.28 8.41
CA VAL A 128 6.94 6.59 8.59
C VAL A 128 7.12 7.12 10.02
N GLU A 129 6.98 6.25 11.02
CA GLU A 129 7.11 6.58 12.44
C GLU A 129 8.56 6.72 12.91
N GLY A 130 9.56 6.40 12.07
CA GLY A 130 10.97 6.55 12.43
C GLY A 130 11.45 5.53 13.47
N HIS A 131 10.78 4.38 13.58
CA HIS A 131 11.23 3.22 14.35
C HIS A 131 12.59 2.70 13.82
N PRO A 132 13.27 1.70 14.43
CA PRO A 132 14.62 1.27 14.04
C PRO A 132 14.83 0.84 12.55
N LEU A 133 13.76 0.79 11.76
CA LEU A 133 13.80 0.66 10.29
C LEU A 133 13.80 2.03 9.56
N GLY A 134 13.18 3.06 10.13
CA GLY A 134 12.95 4.41 9.57
C GLY A 134 14.05 5.45 9.85
N GLY A 135 15.16 5.07 10.46
CA GLY A 135 16.33 5.95 10.67
C GLY A 135 17.66 5.44 10.09
N THR A 136 17.74 4.15 9.73
CA THR A 136 19.01 3.46 9.40
C THR A 136 19.03 2.86 8.00
N LEU A 137 17.87 2.56 7.40
CA LEU A 137 17.77 2.03 6.06
C LEU A 137 17.19 3.07 5.10
N ASP A 138 17.89 3.32 4.01
CA ASP A 138 17.35 4.08 2.90
C ASP A 138 16.16 3.33 2.25
N GLN A 139 15.30 4.07 1.56
CA GLN A 139 14.11 3.52 0.90
C GLN A 139 14.45 2.38 -0.09
N HIS A 140 15.61 2.44 -0.73
CA HIS A 140 15.99 1.52 -1.79
C HIS A 140 16.32 0.16 -1.20
N ARG A 141 16.97 0.14 -0.03
CA ARG A 141 17.22 -1.07 0.75
C ARG A 141 15.92 -1.69 1.24
N ILE A 142 14.97 -0.87 1.70
CA ILE A 142 13.65 -1.36 2.13
C ILE A 142 12.91 -2.00 0.95
N ALA A 143 12.86 -1.30 -0.19
CA ALA A 143 12.20 -1.78 -1.39
C ALA A 143 12.86 -3.05 -1.95
N ALA A 144 14.19 -3.12 -1.95
CA ALA A 144 14.94 -4.31 -2.34
C ALA A 144 14.65 -5.50 -1.41
N ALA A 145 14.69 -5.29 -0.09
CA ALA A 145 14.39 -6.34 0.89
C ALA A 145 12.95 -6.86 0.75
N LEU A 146 11.97 -5.98 0.55
CA LEU A 146 10.58 -6.38 0.31
C LEU A 146 10.43 -7.15 -1.01
N ALA A 147 11.13 -6.75 -2.07
CA ALA A 147 11.16 -7.50 -3.31
C ALA A 147 11.73 -8.92 -3.12
N GLU A 148 12.82 -9.07 -2.37
CA GLU A 148 13.36 -10.40 -2.03
C GLU A 148 12.40 -11.25 -1.20
N VAL A 149 11.75 -10.66 -0.19
CA VAL A 149 10.75 -11.38 0.61
C VAL A 149 9.59 -11.83 -0.29
N SER A 150 9.17 -10.99 -1.23
CA SER A 150 8.10 -11.33 -2.17
C SER A 150 8.41 -12.61 -2.96
N VAL A 151 9.66 -12.79 -3.40
CA VAL A 151 10.15 -14.00 -4.09
C VAL A 151 10.14 -15.23 -3.17
N ARG A 152 10.61 -15.06 -1.93
CA ARG A 152 10.68 -16.16 -0.95
C ARG A 152 9.30 -16.67 -0.55
N VAL A 153 8.33 -15.77 -0.38
CA VAL A 153 6.96 -16.12 0.05
C VAL A 153 6.17 -16.79 -1.08
N THR A 154 6.49 -16.50 -2.33
CA THR A 154 5.80 -17.09 -3.49
C THR A 154 6.46 -18.37 -3.99
N GLY A 155 7.74 -18.57 -3.68
CA GLY A 155 8.56 -19.64 -4.26
C GLY A 155 8.76 -19.48 -5.77
N VAL A 156 8.52 -18.29 -6.30
CA VAL A 156 8.73 -17.94 -7.72
C VAL A 156 9.78 -16.82 -7.76
N PRO A 157 10.95 -17.05 -8.39
CA PRO A 157 11.99 -16.04 -8.55
C PRO A 157 11.54 -14.80 -9.34
#